data_AF-A0A1M7JKM3-F1
#
_entry.id   AF-A0A1M7JKM3-F1
#
_cell.length_a   1.000
_cell.length_b   1.000
_cell.length_c   1.000
_cell.angle_alpha   90.00
_cell.angle_beta   90.00
_cell.angle_gamma   90.00
#
_symmetry.space_group_name_H-M   'P 1'
#
loop_
_entity.id
_entity.type
_entity.pdbx_description
1 polymer ?
#
loop_
_entity_poly.entity_id
_entity_poly.type
_entity_poly.pdbx_seq_one_letter_code
_entity_poly.pdbx_strand_id
1 'polypeptide(L)'
;MRKSTLRFAILVLLSISTISCAKESIEEEVNSYNHTAKEIANFDYSEIESNILDLVNEHRKSLELEPLQPITEISIEAESHNYYMLEVGKVSHDNFGVRYENLVETIGAKSVSENVGFGYHTAEAVVKAWLNSEGHKKNIEGNHSHFGVSVVDDVEGRNYFTNIFIRK
;
A
#
# COMPACT_ATOMS: atom_id res chain seq x y z
N MET A 1 77.65 -4.51 31.98
CA MET A 1 76.70 -3.81 32.89
C MET A 1 75.36 -3.77 32.17
N ARG A 2 74.17 -4.16 32.64
CA ARG A 2 73.57 -4.51 33.93
C ARG A 2 72.43 -5.50 33.57
N LYS A 3 72.54 -6.75 34.02
CA LYS A 3 71.68 -7.45 35.01
C LYS A 3 70.21 -7.66 34.61
N SER A 4 69.91 -8.93 34.31
CA SER A 4 68.60 -9.58 34.45
C SER A 4 68.08 -9.51 35.89
N THR A 5 66.77 -9.36 36.06
CA THR A 5 66.03 -9.99 37.17
C THR A 5 64.62 -10.38 36.75
N LEU A 6 64.45 -11.70 36.68
CA LEU A 6 63.21 -12.50 36.73
C LEU A 6 62.54 -12.40 38.12
N ARG A 7 61.25 -12.80 38.17
CA ARG A 7 60.39 -13.20 39.32
C ARG A 7 59.33 -12.14 39.69
N PHE A 8 58.06 -12.43 40.02
CA PHE A 8 57.42 -13.62 40.59
C PHE A 8 55.95 -13.71 40.11
N ALA A 9 55.38 -14.91 40.21
CA ALA A 9 53.99 -15.31 39.93
C ALA A 9 52.92 -14.66 40.84
N ILE A 10 51.65 -15.11 40.66
CA ILE A 10 50.45 -15.06 41.55
C ILE A 10 49.41 -14.02 41.04
N LEU A 11 48.11 -14.28 40.81
CA LEU A 11 47.18 -15.39 41.09
C LEU A 11 46.00 -15.34 40.10
N VAL A 12 45.40 -16.50 39.87
CA VAL A 12 44.12 -16.74 39.18
C VAL A 12 42.96 -16.04 39.90
N LEU A 13 42.04 -15.43 39.14
CA LEU A 13 40.63 -15.32 39.52
C LEU A 13 39.76 -15.56 38.29
N LEU A 14 39.23 -16.79 38.22
CA LEU A 14 38.08 -17.17 37.41
C LEU A 14 36.89 -16.31 37.83
N SER A 15 36.31 -15.59 36.88
CA SER A 15 34.89 -15.23 36.91
C SER A 15 34.24 -15.73 35.63
N ILE A 16 33.95 -17.03 35.63
CA ILE A 16 32.97 -17.61 34.71
C ILE A 16 31.61 -17.19 35.27
N SER A 17 30.99 -16.19 34.63
CA SER A 17 29.56 -15.94 34.78
C SER A 17 28.90 -16.21 33.44
N THR A 18 28.19 -17.32 33.42
CA THR A 18 27.45 -17.92 32.32
C THR A 18 26.25 -17.08 31.89
N ILE A 19 26.09 -16.97 30.56
CA ILE A 19 24.85 -17.20 29.79
C ILE A 19 23.59 -16.45 30.27
N SER A 20 23.11 -15.51 29.44
CA SER A 20 21.73 -15.58 28.96
C SER A 20 21.59 -14.83 27.64
N CYS A 21 21.76 -15.58 26.56
CA CYS A 21 21.27 -15.21 25.25
C CYS A 21 19.78 -15.58 25.26
N ALA A 22 18.90 -14.63 25.53
CA ALA A 22 17.47 -14.87 25.41
C ALA A 22 17.12 -14.92 23.92
N LYS A 23 17.16 -16.12 23.37
CA LYS A 23 16.49 -16.47 22.12
C LYS A 23 15.01 -16.61 22.47
N GLU A 24 14.23 -15.55 22.27
CA GLU A 24 12.79 -15.68 22.34
C GLU A 24 12.31 -16.19 21.00
N SER A 25 11.93 -17.47 21.00
CA SER A 25 11.35 -18.14 19.85
C SER A 25 10.03 -18.75 20.28
N ILE A 26 9.05 -18.54 19.39
CA ILE A 26 7.84 -19.33 19.15
C ILE A 26 6.59 -18.88 19.92
N GLU A 27 5.73 -18.20 19.14
CA GLU A 27 4.30 -18.45 18.96
C GLU A 27 3.46 -18.79 20.20
N GLU A 28 2.53 -17.88 20.53
CA GLU A 28 1.14 -18.30 20.72
C GLU A 28 0.18 -17.30 20.05
N GLU A 29 -0.67 -17.91 19.21
CA GLU A 29 -1.82 -17.41 18.49
C GLU A 29 -2.93 -16.80 19.36
N VAL A 30 -3.60 -15.79 18.79
CA VAL A 30 -5.06 -15.61 18.73
C VAL A 30 -5.84 -15.56 20.06
N ASN A 31 -6.25 -14.35 20.47
CA ASN A 31 -7.63 -13.88 20.34
C ASN A 31 -7.81 -12.50 20.99
N SER A 32 -8.15 -11.48 20.21
CA SER A 32 -8.75 -10.25 20.74
C SER A 32 -9.52 -9.51 19.65
N TYR A 33 -10.61 -10.14 19.18
CA TYR A 33 -11.73 -9.45 18.56
C TYR A 33 -12.33 -8.46 19.57
N ASN A 34 -11.75 -7.26 19.66
CA ASN A 34 -12.38 -5.99 20.03
C ASN A 34 -11.30 -4.90 20.11
N HIS A 35 -10.89 -4.40 18.94
CA HIS A 35 -10.37 -3.04 18.83
C HIS A 35 -11.27 -2.24 17.90
N THR A 36 -12.47 -1.94 18.38
CA THR A 36 -13.32 -0.93 17.77
C THR A 36 -12.60 0.41 17.86
N ALA A 37 -12.21 0.95 16.70
CA ALA A 37 -11.76 2.32 16.47
C ALA A 37 -10.48 2.78 17.19
N LYS A 38 -9.30 2.35 16.70
CA LYS A 38 -8.08 3.15 16.79
C LYS A 38 -7.01 2.70 15.78
N GLU A 39 -6.57 3.66 14.97
CA GLU A 39 -5.46 3.62 14.02
C GLU A 39 -5.63 2.73 12.78
N ILE A 40 -6.51 3.18 11.88
CA ILE A 40 -6.28 3.00 10.44
C ILE A 40 -4.95 3.68 10.14
N ALA A 41 -3.96 2.97 9.64
CA ALA A 41 -2.74 3.59 9.14
C ALA A 41 -3.14 4.67 8.13
N ASN A 42 -2.83 5.94 8.41
CA ASN A 42 -3.10 7.01 7.47
C ASN A 42 -2.25 6.75 6.22
N PHE A 43 -2.90 6.41 5.11
CA PHE A 43 -2.29 6.55 3.81
C PHE A 43 -2.06 8.05 3.58
N ASP A 44 -0.81 8.46 3.39
CA ASP A 44 -0.47 9.86 3.16
C ASP A 44 -0.72 10.19 1.69
N TYR A 45 -1.98 10.48 1.38
CA TYR A 45 -2.38 10.83 0.02
C TYR A 45 -1.68 12.12 -0.41
N SER A 46 -1.03 12.06 -1.57
CA SER A 46 -0.64 13.23 -2.31
C SER A 46 -1.85 14.10 -2.67
N GLU A 47 -1.58 15.35 -3.04
CA GLU A 47 -2.63 16.28 -3.51
C GLU A 47 -3.36 15.71 -4.74
N ILE A 48 -2.63 15.09 -5.67
CA ILE A 48 -3.23 14.51 -6.88
C ILE A 48 -4.13 13.31 -6.54
N GLU A 49 -3.74 12.45 -5.60
CA GLU A 49 -4.57 11.31 -5.18
C GLU A 49 -5.83 11.78 -4.45
N SER A 50 -5.70 12.73 -3.52
CA SER A 50 -6.83 13.32 -2.80
C SER A 50 -7.83 13.94 -3.77
N ASN A 51 -7.35 14.71 -4.75
CA ASN A 51 -8.20 15.33 -5.76
C ASN A 51 -8.86 14.27 -6.68
N ILE A 52 -8.20 13.14 -6.97
CA ILE A 52 -8.84 12.04 -7.73
C ILE A 52 -10.01 11.45 -6.94
N LEU A 53 -9.83 11.19 -5.64
CA LEU A 53 -10.90 10.66 -4.78
C LEU A 53 -12.11 11.59 -4.78
N ASP A 54 -11.87 12.89 -4.64
CA ASP A 54 -12.92 13.91 -4.64
C ASP A 54 -13.62 13.98 -6.00
N LEU A 55 -12.88 14.12 -7.10
CA LEU A 55 -13.44 14.24 -8.45
C LEU A 55 -14.27 13.02 -8.87
N VAL A 56 -13.85 11.81 -8.49
CA VAL A 56 -14.63 10.58 -8.72
C VAL A 56 -15.96 10.65 -7.98
N ASN A 57 -15.97 11.06 -6.72
CA ASN A 57 -17.19 11.18 -5.94
C ASN A 57 -18.07 12.36 -6.36
N GLU A 58 -17.49 13.47 -6.82
CA GLU A 58 -18.22 14.57 -7.44
C GLU A 58 -18.95 14.12 -8.72
N HIS A 59 -18.27 13.36 -9.58
CA HIS A 59 -18.89 12.77 -10.78
C HIS A 59 -20.04 11.84 -10.39
N ARG A 60 -19.81 10.92 -9.46
CA ARG A 60 -20.86 9.99 -8.99
C ARG A 60 -22.06 10.72 -8.42
N LYS A 61 -21.83 11.75 -7.59
CA LYS A 61 -22.88 12.59 -7.02
C LYS A 61 -23.68 13.33 -8.10
N SER A 62 -23.05 13.76 -9.19
CA SER A 62 -23.74 14.41 -10.33
C SER A 62 -24.73 13.49 -11.03
N LEU A 63 -24.58 12.17 -10.86
CA LEU A 63 -25.45 11.12 -11.39
C LEU A 63 -26.39 10.53 -10.32
N GLU A 64 -26.46 11.13 -9.14
CA GLU A 64 -27.23 10.63 -7.99
C GLU A 64 -26.79 9.22 -7.53
N LEU A 65 -25.54 8.85 -7.80
CA LEU A 65 -24.93 7.62 -7.29
C LEU A 65 -24.36 7.84 -5.89
N GLU A 66 -24.42 6.80 -5.06
CA GLU A 66 -23.82 6.81 -3.73
C GLU A 66 -22.31 7.09 -3.81
N PRO A 67 -21.77 7.96 -2.93
CA PRO A 67 -20.33 8.21 -2.87
C PRO A 67 -19.60 6.97 -2.36
N LEU A 68 -18.46 6.69 -2.96
CA LEU A 68 -17.56 5.60 -2.55
C LEU A 68 -16.75 6.02 -1.34
N GLN A 69 -16.54 5.08 -0.43
CA GLN A 69 -15.70 5.29 0.75
C GLN A 69 -14.23 4.96 0.41
N PRO A 70 -13.29 5.92 0.53
CA PRO A 70 -11.88 5.62 0.40
C PRO A 70 -11.43 4.68 1.52
N ILE A 71 -10.65 3.65 1.20
CA ILE A 71 -9.98 2.81 2.21
C ILE A 71 -8.51 2.59 1.85
N THR A 72 -7.64 2.72 2.85
CA THR A 72 -6.18 2.69 2.70
C THR A 72 -5.69 1.40 2.05
N GLU A 73 -6.28 0.25 2.39
CA GLU A 73 -5.85 -1.06 1.90
C GLU A 73 -5.97 -1.17 0.36
N ILE A 74 -6.99 -0.53 -0.24
CA ILE A 74 -7.12 -0.50 -1.70
C ILE A 74 -6.02 0.37 -2.34
N SER A 75 -5.70 1.50 -1.71
CA SER A 75 -4.66 2.41 -2.21
C SER A 75 -3.27 1.80 -2.11
N ILE A 76 -2.99 1.00 -1.07
CA ILE A 76 -1.75 0.21 -0.95
C ILE A 76 -1.65 -0.83 -2.07
N GLU A 77 -2.75 -1.54 -2.38
CA GLU A 77 -2.77 -2.50 -3.50
C GLU A 77 -2.54 -1.79 -4.85
N ALA A 78 -3.14 -0.60 -5.03
CA ALA A 78 -2.95 0.24 -6.20
C ALA A 78 -1.50 0.74 -6.34
N GLU A 79 -0.86 1.11 -5.23
CA GLU A 79 0.54 1.57 -5.18
C GLU A 79 1.49 0.44 -5.57
N SER A 80 1.26 -0.77 -5.04
CA SER A 80 2.02 -1.96 -5.42
C SER A 80 1.99 -2.18 -6.94
N HIS A 81 0.82 -2.00 -7.57
CA HIS A 81 0.70 -2.12 -9.03
C HIS A 81 1.42 -1.00 -9.79
N ASN A 82 1.37 0.23 -9.30
CA ASN A 82 2.11 1.33 -9.90
C ASN A 82 3.63 1.06 -9.87
N TYR A 83 4.16 0.55 -8.76
CA TYR A 83 5.56 0.15 -8.68
C TYR A 83 5.90 -1.00 -9.63
N TYR A 84 5.01 -1.98 -9.79
CA TYR A 84 5.17 -3.00 -10.82
C TYR A 84 5.24 -2.39 -12.22
N MET A 85 4.28 -1.51 -12.59
CA MET A 85 4.26 -0.85 -13.89
C MET A 85 5.50 0.00 -14.13
N LEU A 86 6.02 0.65 -13.08
CA LEU A 86 7.28 1.40 -13.10
C LEU A 86 8.47 0.48 -13.35
N GLU A 87 8.57 -0.66 -12.64
CA GLU A 87 9.65 -1.64 -12.80
C GLU A 87 9.69 -2.23 -14.22
N VAL A 88 8.53 -2.57 -14.78
CA VAL A 88 8.45 -3.11 -16.15
C VAL A 88 8.48 -2.02 -17.23
N GLY A 89 8.38 -0.74 -16.84
CA GLY A 89 8.34 0.41 -17.75
C GLY A 89 7.13 0.39 -18.69
N LYS A 90 6.00 -0.19 -18.26
CA LYS A 90 4.82 -0.41 -19.11
C LYS A 90 3.53 -0.38 -18.31
N VAL A 91 2.60 0.45 -18.77
CA VAL A 91 1.21 0.49 -18.29
C VAL A 91 0.48 -0.79 -18.68
N SER A 92 -0.13 -1.46 -17.72
CA SER A 92 -0.83 -2.73 -17.95
C SER A 92 -1.85 -3.03 -16.85
N HIS A 93 -2.70 -4.02 -17.11
CA HIS A 93 -3.52 -4.68 -16.09
C HIS A 93 -2.92 -6.02 -15.66
N ASP A 94 -1.62 -6.24 -15.87
CA ASP A 94 -0.96 -7.49 -15.50
C ASP A 94 -1.15 -7.75 -14.00
N ASN A 95 -1.19 -9.02 -13.61
CA ASN A 95 -1.38 -9.45 -12.22
C ASN A 95 -2.72 -9.00 -11.58
N PHE A 96 -3.71 -8.56 -12.36
CA PHE A 96 -5.04 -8.18 -11.82
C PHE A 96 -5.69 -9.30 -10.99
N GLY A 97 -5.54 -10.56 -11.40
CA GLY A 97 -6.05 -11.70 -10.62
C GLY A 97 -5.45 -11.80 -9.22
N VAL A 98 -4.16 -11.50 -9.07
CA VAL A 98 -3.47 -11.48 -7.77
C VAL A 98 -4.03 -10.34 -6.91
N ARG A 99 -4.17 -9.14 -7.48
CA ARG A 99 -4.77 -7.99 -6.75
C ARG A 99 -6.21 -8.28 -6.34
N TYR A 100 -6.99 -8.92 -7.21
CA TYR A 100 -8.34 -9.36 -6.90
C TYR A 100 -8.35 -10.29 -5.69
N GLU A 101 -7.51 -11.33 -5.69
CA GLU A 101 -7.40 -12.30 -4.59
C GLU A 101 -6.98 -11.61 -3.29
N ASN A 102 -5.95 -10.74 -3.33
CA ASN A 102 -5.49 -9.97 -2.18
C ASN A 102 -6.62 -9.16 -1.54
N LEU A 103 -7.42 -8.44 -2.33
CA LEU A 103 -8.53 -7.62 -1.83
C LEU A 103 -9.72 -8.45 -1.35
N VAL A 104 -9.94 -9.64 -1.91
CA VAL A 104 -10.93 -10.59 -1.40
C VAL A 104 -10.50 -11.08 -0.01
N GLU A 105 -9.24 -11.47 0.15
CA GLU A 105 -8.72 -12.05 1.39
C GLU A 105 -8.57 -11.03 2.52
N THR A 106 -8.05 -9.84 2.21
CA THR A 106 -7.70 -8.83 3.23
C THR A 106 -8.89 -8.02 3.72
N ILE A 107 -9.82 -7.67 2.81
CA ILE A 107 -10.90 -6.72 3.12
C ILE A 107 -12.30 -7.24 2.74
N GLY A 108 -12.39 -8.47 2.25
CA GLY A 108 -13.66 -9.13 1.94
C GLY A 108 -14.35 -8.60 0.70
N ALA A 109 -13.59 -8.18 -0.33
CA ALA A 109 -14.15 -7.71 -1.58
C ALA A 109 -14.98 -8.82 -2.27
N LYS A 110 -16.18 -8.47 -2.75
CA LYS A 110 -17.05 -9.37 -3.54
C LYS A 110 -16.86 -9.20 -5.04
N SER A 111 -16.36 -8.04 -5.45
CA SER A 111 -15.99 -7.71 -6.83
C SER A 111 -14.94 -6.61 -6.81
N VAL A 112 -14.03 -6.63 -7.79
CA VAL A 112 -12.98 -5.64 -7.97
C VAL A 112 -13.00 -5.17 -9.43
N SER A 113 -12.80 -3.88 -9.64
CA SER A 113 -12.61 -3.24 -10.95
C SER A 113 -11.43 -2.28 -10.86
N GLU A 114 -10.76 -1.99 -11.98
CA GLU A 114 -9.57 -1.14 -12.00
C GLU A 114 -9.54 -0.22 -13.23
N ASN A 115 -9.11 1.01 -12.99
CA ASN A 115 -8.67 1.94 -14.01
C ASN A 115 -7.17 2.17 -13.86
N VAL A 116 -6.44 2.15 -14.98
CA VAL A 116 -5.04 2.56 -15.02
C VAL A 116 -4.86 3.80 -15.89
N GLY A 117 -3.83 4.59 -15.63
CA GLY A 117 -3.52 5.80 -16.38
C GLY A 117 -2.02 6.09 -16.40
N PHE A 118 -1.58 6.92 -17.34
CA PHE A 118 -0.16 7.27 -17.47
C PHE A 118 0.06 8.64 -18.12
N GLY A 119 1.08 9.36 -17.63
CA GLY A 119 1.58 10.60 -18.23
C GLY A 119 0.73 11.84 -17.98
N TYR A 120 -0.34 11.73 -17.21
CA TYR A 120 -1.13 12.88 -16.76
C TYR A 120 -0.45 13.55 -15.56
N HIS A 121 -0.57 14.88 -15.46
CA HIS A 121 0.06 15.66 -14.39
C HIS A 121 -0.94 16.24 -13.39
N THR A 122 -2.24 16.08 -13.63
CA THR A 122 -3.30 16.57 -12.74
C THR A 122 -4.42 15.54 -12.60
N ALA A 123 -5.13 15.62 -11.48
CA ALA A 123 -6.28 14.77 -11.17
C ALA A 123 -7.41 14.97 -12.20
N GLU A 124 -7.69 16.21 -12.57
CA GLU A 124 -8.73 16.55 -13.55
C GLU A 124 -8.42 15.94 -14.91
N ALA A 125 -7.15 15.95 -15.32
CA ALA A 125 -6.74 15.42 -16.62
C ALA A 125 -6.94 13.90 -16.69
N VAL A 126 -6.51 13.15 -15.66
CA VAL A 126 -6.66 11.69 -15.64
C VAL A 126 -8.11 11.26 -15.43
N VAL A 127 -8.86 11.91 -14.53
CA VAL A 127 -10.27 11.60 -14.29
C VAL A 127 -11.09 11.90 -15.55
N LYS A 128 -10.86 13.04 -16.21
CA LYS A 128 -11.52 13.35 -17.49
C LYS A 128 -11.19 12.32 -18.56
N ALA A 129 -9.95 11.84 -18.63
CA ALA A 129 -9.57 10.80 -19.58
C ALA A 129 -10.29 9.47 -19.29
N TRP A 130 -10.39 9.06 -18.02
CA TRP A 130 -11.16 7.88 -17.62
C TRP A 130 -12.65 8.04 -17.95
N LEU A 131 -13.26 9.19 -17.68
CA LEU A 131 -14.67 9.45 -18.01
C LEU A 131 -14.95 9.46 -19.53
N ASN A 132 -13.96 9.81 -20.34
CA ASN A 132 -14.08 9.74 -21.81
C ASN A 132 -13.86 8.32 -22.38
N SER A 133 -13.38 7.37 -21.58
CA SER A 133 -13.25 5.96 -21.96
C SER A 133 -14.44 5.17 -21.46
N GLU A 134 -15.15 4.48 -22.37
CA GLU A 134 -16.35 3.72 -21.99
C GLU A 134 -16.08 2.68 -20.90
N GLY A 135 -14.95 1.95 -21.00
CA GLY A 135 -14.57 0.95 -20.02
C GLY A 135 -14.23 1.55 -18.66
N HIS A 136 -13.43 2.62 -18.64
CA HIS A 136 -13.01 3.24 -17.38
C HIS A 136 -14.17 3.98 -16.69
N LYS A 137 -15.04 4.63 -17.47
CA LYS A 137 -16.27 5.26 -16.98
C LYS A 137 -17.20 4.24 -16.33
N LYS A 138 -17.37 3.06 -16.95
CA LYS A 138 -18.18 1.96 -16.38
C LYS A 138 -17.68 1.52 -15.00
N ASN A 139 -16.37 1.55 -14.75
CA ASN A 139 -15.83 1.26 -13.43
C ASN A 139 -16.15 2.38 -12.42
N ILE A 140 -15.95 3.66 -12.79
CA ILE A 140 -16.26 4.82 -11.94
C ILE A 140 -17.76 4.85 -11.55
N GLU A 141 -18.64 4.55 -12.49
CA GLU A 141 -20.11 4.56 -12.30
C GLU A 141 -20.66 3.22 -11.79
N GLY A 142 -19.79 2.22 -11.61
CA GLY A 142 -20.18 0.87 -11.21
C GLY A 142 -20.83 0.80 -9.83
N ASN A 143 -21.51 -0.32 -9.57
CA ASN A 143 -22.09 -0.64 -8.27
C ASN A 143 -20.98 -1.05 -7.28
N HIS A 144 -20.26 -0.06 -6.78
CA HIS A 144 -19.18 -0.17 -5.83
C HIS A 144 -19.54 0.53 -4.52
N SER A 145 -18.77 0.22 -3.49
CA SER A 145 -18.96 0.73 -2.12
C SER A 145 -17.72 1.45 -1.61
N HIS A 146 -16.54 0.96 -2.01
CA HIS A 146 -15.26 1.49 -1.59
C HIS A 146 -14.33 1.56 -2.79
N PHE A 147 -13.30 2.39 -2.68
CA PHE A 147 -12.28 2.56 -3.69
C PHE A 147 -10.98 3.07 -3.07
N GLY A 148 -9.92 3.06 -3.87
CA GLY A 148 -8.62 3.59 -3.51
C GLY A 148 -7.85 3.97 -4.77
N VAL A 149 -6.85 4.81 -4.61
CA VAL A 149 -6.03 5.30 -5.71
C VAL A 149 -4.59 5.42 -5.26
N SER A 150 -3.66 5.16 -6.17
CA SER A 150 -2.27 5.55 -6.01
C SER A 150 -1.75 6.24 -7.26
N VAL A 151 -0.81 7.16 -7.07
CA VAL A 151 -0.02 7.82 -8.11
C VAL A 151 1.46 7.72 -7.80
N VAL A 152 2.26 7.21 -8.74
CA VAL A 152 3.72 7.12 -8.63
C VAL A 152 4.36 7.66 -9.91
N ASP A 153 5.32 8.56 -9.82
CA ASP A 153 6.06 9.08 -10.98
C ASP A 153 7.32 8.26 -11.31
N ASP A 154 7.71 8.29 -12.59
CA ASP A 154 9.04 7.86 -13.00
C ASP A 154 10.07 8.99 -12.93
N VAL A 155 11.33 8.66 -13.24
CA VAL A 155 12.45 9.62 -13.24
C VAL A 155 12.28 10.80 -14.20
N GLU A 156 11.34 10.74 -15.14
CA GLU A 156 11.00 11.82 -16.07
C GLU A 156 9.78 12.62 -15.60
N GLY A 157 9.23 12.32 -14.41
CA GLY A 157 8.05 12.95 -13.83
C GLY A 157 6.72 12.47 -14.42
N ARG A 158 6.71 11.36 -15.16
CA ARG A 158 5.47 10.81 -15.74
C ARG A 158 4.79 9.94 -14.71
N ASN A 159 3.60 10.35 -14.30
CA ASN A 159 2.79 9.64 -13.32
C ASN A 159 2.19 8.35 -13.91
N TYR A 160 2.24 7.27 -13.14
CA TYR A 160 1.44 6.06 -13.26
C TYR A 160 0.28 6.15 -12.28
N PHE A 161 -0.91 5.79 -12.74
CA PHE A 161 -2.13 5.85 -11.95
C PHE A 161 -2.77 4.47 -11.90
N THR A 162 -3.20 4.08 -10.70
CA THR A 162 -4.06 2.91 -10.50
C THR A 162 -5.20 3.33 -9.58
N ASN A 163 -6.44 3.16 -10.02
CA ASN A 163 -7.64 3.44 -9.23
C ASN A 163 -8.51 2.18 -9.22
N ILE A 164 -8.68 1.61 -8.03
CA ILE A 164 -9.36 0.33 -7.83
C ILE A 164 -10.68 0.58 -7.10
N PHE A 165 -11.71 -0.15 -7.51
CA PHE A 165 -13.07 -0.07 -6.99
C PHE A 165 -13.50 -1.44 -6.49
N ILE A 166 -14.16 -1.49 -5.33
CA ILE A 166 -14.69 -2.75 -4.80
C ILE A 166 -16.15 -2.65 -4.37
N ARG A 167 -16.82 -3.80 -4.40
CA ARG A 167 -18.09 -4.00 -3.68
C ARG A 167 -17.86 -4.85 -2.45
N LYS A 168 -18.29 -4.38 -1.28
CA LYS A 168 -18.26 -5.10 -0.01
C LYS A 168 -19.66 -5.57 0.39
#